data_AF-A0A836P4Q7-F1
#
_entry.id   AF-A0A836P4Q7-F1
#
_cell.length_a   1.000
_cell.length_b   1.000
_cell.length_c   1.000
_cell.angle_alpha   90.00
_cell.angle_beta   90.00
_cell.angle_gamma   90.00
#
_symmetry.space_group_name_H-M   'P 1'
#
loop_
_entity.id
_entity.type
_entity.pdbx_description
1 polymer ?
#
loop_
_entity_poly.entity_id
_entity_poly.type
_entity_poly.pdbx_seq_one_letter_code
_entity_poly.pdbx_strand_id
1 'polypeptide(L)'
;LHRTMQDAVALFKQDPALRKIDIRNKFGLSHTDYERMMSMARREGLISLRSRKKDPANSYQLKQNNHARVVEIAKKRGHTPQKTLNQILEDFFAILDKRPG
;
A
#
# COMPACT_ATOMS: atom_id res chain seq x y z
N LEU A 1 -27.58 -2.72 6.15
CA LEU A 1 -26.18 -2.50 5.69
C LEU A 1 -26.01 -1.26 4.81
N HIS A 2 -26.83 -1.04 3.78
CA HIS A 2 -26.63 0.10 2.86
C HIS A 2 -26.71 1.49 3.53
N ARG A 3 -27.63 1.70 4.49
CA ARG A 3 -27.71 2.95 5.26
C ARG A 3 -26.47 3.16 6.15
N THR A 4 -26.08 2.13 6.89
CA THR A 4 -24.86 2.11 7.72
C THR A 4 -23.59 2.39 6.91
N MET A 5 -23.54 1.92 5.67
CA MET A 5 -22.47 2.22 4.72
C MET A 5 -22.39 3.71 4.39
N GLN A 6 -23.52 4.33 4.03
CA GLN A 6 -23.57 5.76 3.71
C GLN A 6 -23.14 6.61 4.92
N ASP A 7 -23.61 6.27 6.11
CA ASP A 7 -23.25 6.96 7.35
C ASP A 7 -21.75 6.80 7.69
N ALA A 8 -21.21 5.59 7.54
CA ALA A 8 -19.79 5.32 7.77
C ALA A 8 -18.90 6.05 6.75
N VAL A 9 -19.32 6.13 5.48
CA VAL A 9 -18.60 6.88 4.45
C VAL A 9 -18.65 8.38 4.69
N ALA A 10 -19.81 8.92 5.09
CA ALA A 10 -19.96 10.32 5.44
C ALA A 10 -19.02 10.70 6.59
N LEU A 11 -18.96 9.85 7.62
CA LEU A 11 -18.05 10.03 8.74
C LEU A 11 -16.57 9.97 8.32
N PHE A 12 -16.21 9.02 7.44
CA PHE A 12 -14.86 8.90 6.90
C PHE A 12 -14.44 10.11 6.04
N LYS A 13 -15.40 10.77 5.37
CA LYS A 13 -15.16 12.00 4.60
C LYS A 13 -14.99 13.23 5.49
N GLN A 14 -15.68 13.26 6.64
CA GLN A 14 -15.59 14.36 7.60
C GLN A 14 -14.26 14.35 8.37
N ASP A 15 -13.79 13.16 8.75
CA ASP A 15 -12.54 13.00 9.48
C ASP A 15 -11.63 11.94 8.83
N PRO A 16 -10.66 12.35 8.02
CA PRO A 16 -9.73 11.44 7.36
C PRO A 16 -8.70 10.80 8.32
N ALA A 17 -8.64 11.21 9.59
CA ALA A 17 -7.78 10.59 10.60
C ALA A 17 -8.41 9.33 11.24
N LEU A 18 -9.71 9.10 11.02
CA LEU A 18 -10.41 7.92 11.54
C LEU A 18 -9.81 6.62 11.01
N ARG A 19 -9.47 5.72 11.94
CA ARG A 19 -8.96 4.40 11.60
C ARG A 19 -10.12 3.43 11.44
N LYS A 20 -9.86 2.35 10.70
CA LYS A 20 -10.80 1.23 10.51
C LYS A 20 -11.41 0.73 11.82
N ILE A 21 -10.63 0.67 12.91
CA ILE A 21 -11.09 0.18 14.21
C ILE A 21 -12.16 1.10 14.82
N ASP A 22 -12.03 2.41 14.62
CA ASP A 22 -12.93 3.42 15.19
C ASP A 22 -14.32 3.33 14.53
N ILE A 23 -14.35 3.15 13.20
CA ILE A 23 -15.59 2.92 12.43
C ILE A 23 -16.24 1.59 12.86
N ARG A 24 -15.46 0.51 13.00
CA ARG A 24 -15.99 -0.79 13.40
C ARG A 24 -16.64 -0.74 14.78
N ASN A 25 -16.00 -0.10 15.74
CA ASN A 25 -16.52 0.03 17.09
C ASN A 25 -17.76 0.91 17.14
N LYS A 26 -17.76 2.04 16.42
CA LYS A 26 -18.89 2.98 16.39
C LYS A 26 -20.16 2.39 15.80
N PHE A 27 -20.04 1.54 14.78
CA PHE A 27 -21.19 0.92 14.11
C PHE A 27 -21.42 -0.54 14.51
N GLY A 28 -20.70 -1.06 15.51
CA GLY A 28 -20.84 -2.45 15.96
C GLY A 28 -20.55 -3.49 14.88
N LEU A 29 -19.62 -3.22 13.96
CA LEU A 29 -19.39 -4.05 12.78
C LEU A 29 -18.33 -5.13 13.03
N SER A 30 -18.65 -6.35 12.59
CA SER A 30 -17.64 -7.40 12.43
C SER A 30 -16.59 -6.97 11.39
N HIS A 31 -15.42 -7.61 11.40
CA HIS A 31 -14.40 -7.33 10.39
C HIS A 31 -14.92 -7.58 8.97
N THR A 32 -15.66 -8.67 8.80
CA THR A 32 -16.22 -9.10 7.52
C THR A 32 -17.28 -8.13 7.02
N ASP A 33 -18.16 -7.66 7.90
CA ASP A 33 -19.23 -6.72 7.52
C ASP A 33 -18.65 -5.36 7.13
N TYR A 34 -17.62 -4.91 7.84
CA TYR A 34 -16.90 -3.69 7.48
C TYR A 34 -16.26 -3.79 6.10
N GLU A 35 -15.58 -4.90 5.78
CA GLU A 35 -14.96 -5.07 4.46
C GLU A 35 -16.01 -5.17 3.35
N ARG A 36 -17.11 -5.89 3.59
CA ARG A 36 -18.23 -5.97 2.64
C ARG A 36 -18.84 -4.59 2.40
N MET A 37 -19.05 -3.82 3.46
CA MET A 37 -19.54 -2.43 3.42
C MET A 37 -18.61 -1.52 2.60
N MET A 38 -17.31 -1.54 2.89
CA MET A 38 -16.33 -0.72 2.18
C MET A 38 -16.18 -1.15 0.71
N SER A 39 -16.32 -2.44 0.41
CA SER A 39 -16.33 -2.94 -0.96
C SER A 39 -17.53 -2.41 -1.76
N MET A 40 -18.74 -2.43 -1.17
CA MET A 40 -19.93 -1.83 -1.77
C MET A 40 -19.75 -0.32 -1.98
N ALA A 41 -19.24 0.39 -0.97
CA ALA A 41 -18.98 1.82 -1.08
C ALA A 41 -17.97 2.18 -2.17
N ARG A 42 -16.97 1.33 -2.44
CA ARG A 42 -16.04 1.49 -3.57
C ARG A 42 -16.73 1.26 -4.92
N ARG A 43 -17.56 0.20 -5.04
CA ARG A 43 -18.30 -0.12 -6.27
C ARG A 43 -19.30 0.97 -6.64
N GLU A 44 -19.89 1.61 -5.64
CA GLU A 44 -20.80 2.75 -5.82
C GLU A 44 -20.07 4.10 -5.98
N GLY A 45 -18.74 4.13 -5.97
CA GLY A 45 -17.95 5.35 -6.14
C GLY A 45 -18.01 6.33 -4.95
N LEU A 46 -18.58 5.90 -3.81
CA LEU A 46 -18.75 6.74 -2.63
C LEU A 46 -17.43 7.03 -1.92
N ILE A 47 -16.46 6.11 -2.03
CA ILE A 47 -15.08 6.27 -1.56
C ILE A 47 -14.08 5.90 -2.65
N SER A 48 -13.19 6.84 -2.97
CA SER A 48 -11.90 6.49 -3.57
C SER A 48 -10.88 6.55 -2.45
N LEU A 49 -10.54 5.38 -1.90
CA LEU A 49 -9.29 5.30 -1.14
C LEU A 49 -8.20 5.59 -2.17
N ARG A 50 -7.72 6.85 -2.21
CA ARG A 50 -6.52 7.18 -2.97
C ARG A 50 -5.49 6.16 -2.54
N SER A 51 -5.13 5.24 -3.45
CA SER A 51 -3.86 4.52 -3.36
C SER A 51 -2.85 5.57 -2.95
N ARG A 52 -2.19 5.39 -1.79
CA ARG A 52 -1.27 6.36 -1.18
C ARG A 52 -0.58 7.09 -2.32
N LYS A 53 -0.86 8.39 -2.44
CA LYS A 53 -0.42 9.25 -3.55
C LYS A 53 1.03 8.84 -3.81
N LYS A 54 1.31 8.19 -4.97
CA LYS A 54 2.66 7.76 -5.31
C LYS A 54 3.53 8.98 -5.08
N ASP A 55 4.52 8.84 -4.21
CA ASP A 55 5.43 9.94 -3.92
C ASP A 55 5.93 10.47 -5.27
N PRO A 56 5.65 11.73 -5.64
CA PRO A 56 6.06 12.27 -6.92
C PRO A 56 7.59 12.29 -7.08
N ALA A 57 8.35 12.23 -5.98
CA ALA A 57 9.81 12.05 -6.00
C ALA A 57 10.22 10.59 -6.29
N ASN A 58 9.30 9.63 -6.21
CA ASN A 58 9.55 8.22 -6.52
C ASN A 58 9.29 7.93 -8.01
N SER A 59 9.87 8.75 -8.88
CA SER A 59 9.82 8.62 -10.34
C SER A 59 10.98 7.79 -10.90
N TYR A 60 11.73 7.10 -10.05
CA TYR A 60 12.88 6.30 -10.46
C TYR A 60 12.42 5.06 -11.23
N GLN A 61 12.59 5.09 -12.55
CA GLN A 61 12.42 3.92 -13.39
C GLN A 61 13.75 3.19 -13.51
N LEU A 62 13.74 1.92 -13.11
CA LEU A 62 14.90 1.06 -13.29
C LEU A 62 15.09 0.80 -14.79
N LYS A 63 16.31 1.01 -15.32
CA LYS A 63 16.63 0.66 -16.71
C LYS A 63 16.25 -0.81 -16.97
N GLN A 64 15.72 -1.11 -18.16
CA GLN A 64 15.17 -2.43 -18.51
C GLN A 64 16.14 -3.59 -18.20
N ASN A 65 17.43 -3.41 -18.51
CA ASN A 65 18.46 -4.43 -18.24
C ASN A 65 18.66 -4.70 -16.74
N ASN A 66 18.60 -3.66 -15.92
CA ASN A 66 18.71 -3.79 -14.47
C ASN A 66 17.47 -4.46 -13.89
N HIS A 67 16.29 -4.14 -14.43
CA HIS A 67 15.04 -4.81 -14.05
C HIS A 67 15.07 -6.30 -14.35
N ALA A 68 15.52 -6.70 -15.55
CA ALA A 68 15.67 -8.10 -15.92
C ALA A 68 16.58 -8.87 -14.94
N ARG A 69 17.75 -8.28 -14.61
CA ARG A 69 18.67 -8.86 -13.62
C ARG A 69 18.03 -9.01 -12.24
N VAL A 70 17.31 -8.00 -11.75
CA VAL A 70 16.62 -8.08 -10.45
C VAL A 70 15.58 -9.20 -10.45
N VAL A 71 14.81 -9.35 -11.54
CA VAL A 71 13.81 -10.42 -11.67
C VAL A 71 14.47 -11.80 -11.66
N GLU A 72 15.58 -11.97 -12.38
CA GLU A 72 16.32 -13.25 -12.38
C GLU A 72 16.85 -13.62 -10.99
N ILE A 73 17.43 -12.66 -10.27
CA ILE A 73 17.94 -12.87 -8.91
C ILE A 73 16.78 -13.17 -7.95
N ALA A 74 15.66 -12.48 -8.11
CA ALA A 74 14.46 -12.69 -7.31
C ALA A 74 13.90 -14.10 -7.48
N LYS A 75 13.83 -14.60 -8.73
CA LYS A 75 13.44 -16.00 -9.02
C LYS A 75 14.38 -16.99 -8.35
N LYS A 76 15.70 -16.80 -8.44
CA LYS A 76 16.69 -17.68 -7.81
C LYS A 76 16.59 -17.71 -6.28
N ARG A 77 16.19 -16.59 -5.66
CA ARG A 77 16.07 -16.45 -4.20
C ARG A 77 14.67 -16.73 -3.65
N GLY A 78 13.68 -17.02 -4.50
CA GLY A 78 12.28 -17.18 -4.07
C GLY A 78 11.67 -15.89 -3.49
N HIS A 79 12.17 -14.73 -3.90
CA HIS A 79 11.74 -13.41 -3.40
C HIS A 79 10.93 -12.65 -4.45
N THR A 80 10.20 -11.63 -4.03
CA THR A 80 9.62 -10.66 -4.96
C THR A 80 10.71 -9.74 -5.54
N PRO A 81 10.59 -9.28 -6.80
CA PRO A 81 11.56 -8.36 -7.41
C PRO A 81 11.80 -7.09 -6.57
N GLN A 82 10.74 -6.57 -5.92
CA GLN A 82 10.85 -5.42 -5.03
C GLN A 82 11.74 -5.70 -3.80
N LYS A 83 11.53 -6.83 -3.12
CA LYS A 83 12.36 -7.23 -1.96
C LYS A 83 13.82 -7.43 -2.36
N THR A 84 14.05 -8.08 -3.51
CA THR A 84 15.40 -8.29 -4.05
C THR A 84 16.10 -6.99 -4.40
N LEU A 85 15.39 -6.03 -5.03
CA LEU A 85 15.96 -4.72 -5.34
C LEU A 85 16.41 -3.99 -4.07
N ASN A 86 15.55 -3.95 -3.05
CA ASN A 86 15.88 -3.29 -1.79
C ASN A 86 17.11 -3.92 -1.13
N GLN A 87 17.21 -5.25 -1.09
CA GLN A 87 18.38 -5.93 -0.55
C GLN A 87 19.67 -5.58 -1.33
N ILE A 88 19.61 -5.58 -2.66
CA ILE A 88 20.77 -5.22 -3.50
C ILE A 88 21.22 -3.79 -3.20
N LEU A 89 20.28 -2.86 -3.01
CA LEU A 89 20.59 -1.48 -2.69
C LEU A 89 21.18 -1.34 -1.28
N GLU A 90 20.62 -2.03 -0.29
CA GLU A 90 21.16 -2.07 1.08
C GLU A 90 22.60 -2.60 1.09
N ASP A 91 22.84 -3.74 0.42
CA ASP A 91 24.16 -4.34 0.30
C ASP A 91 25.15 -3.39 -0.41
N PHE A 92 24.70 -2.70 -1.47
CA PHE A 92 25.51 -1.74 -2.22
C PHE A 92 25.89 -0.52 -1.38
N PHE A 93 24.95 0.10 -0.66
CA PHE A 93 25.25 1.23 0.21
C PHE A 93 26.15 0.84 1.37
N ALA A 94 25.94 -0.34 1.97
CA ALA A 94 26.82 -0.85 3.02
C ALA A 94 28.28 -1.04 2.55
N ILE A 95 28.50 -1.33 1.26
CA ILE A 95 29.85 -1.41 0.67
C ILE A 95 30.43 0.00 0.46
N LEU A 96 29.61 0.95 -0.02
CA LEU A 96 30.04 2.33 -0.22
C LEU A 96 30.44 3.00 1.10
N ASP A 97 29.63 2.83 2.15
CA ASP A 97 29.89 3.41 3.48
C ASP A 97 31.15 2.82 4.14
N LYS A 98 31.55 1.60 3.76
CA LYS A 98 32.74 0.92 4.27
C LYS A 98 34.02 1.24 3.51
N ARG A 99 33.96 1.96 2.38
CA ARG A 99 35.17 2.42 1.70
C ARG A 99 35.63 3.74 2.34
N PRO A 100 36.81 3.81 2.97
CA PRO A 100 37.41 5.10 3.26
C PRO A 100 37.68 5.79 1.91
N GLY A 101 37.21 7.02 1.78
CA GLY A 101 37.57 7.91 0.66
C GLY A 101 39.04 8.27 0.68
#